data_AF-A0A420ILP5-F1
#
_entry.id   AF-A0A420ILP5-F1
#
_cell.length_a   1.000
_cell.length_b   1.000
_cell.length_c   1.000
_cell.angle_alpha   90.00
_cell.angle_beta   90.00
_cell.angle_gamma   90.00
#
_symmetry.space_group_name_H-M   'P 1'
#
loop_
_entity.id
_entity.type
_entity.pdbx_description
1 polymer ?
#
loop_
_entity_poly.entity_id
_entity_poly.type
_entity_poly.pdbx_seq_one_letter_code
_entity_poly.pdbx_strand_id
1 'polypeptide(L)'
;MFIGGKNFGIPVGVYSDPGPHFGEHTRKYAESKGVTWCNSPVAAKAATGMAEKAVDVFQRVLKKITPDPSKWPDNVPRATFE
;
A
#
# COMPACT_ATOMS: atom_id res chain seq x y z
N MET A 1 1.33 -1.42 1.33
CA MET A 1 0.52 -0.22 1.58
C MET A 1 0.88 0.29 2.96
N PHE A 2 1.68 1.36 3.04
CA PHE A 2 2.07 1.95 4.31
C PHE A 2 1.19 3.20 4.51
N ILE A 3 0.28 3.15 5.48
CA ILE A 3 -0.53 4.32 5.90
C ILE A 3 -0.37 4.46 7.41
N GLY A 4 -0.09 5.69 7.86
CA GLY A 4 -0.39 6.14 9.22
C GLY A 4 0.69 5.90 10.28
N GLY A 5 1.79 6.66 10.23
CA GLY A 5 2.76 6.75 11.32
C GLY A 5 4.09 7.31 10.80
N LYS A 6 4.48 8.50 11.25
CA LYS A 6 5.79 9.07 10.90
C LYS A 6 6.88 8.15 11.48
N ASN A 7 7.41 7.30 10.60
CA ASN A 7 8.66 6.55 10.69
C ASN A 7 8.62 5.18 11.38
N PHE A 8 8.15 4.16 10.65
CA PHE A 8 8.46 2.75 10.89
C PHE A 8 9.90 2.35 10.47
N GLY A 9 10.76 3.33 10.18
CA GLY A 9 12.10 3.13 9.63
C GLY A 9 12.12 2.92 8.12
N ILE A 10 13.30 2.62 7.59
CA ILE A 10 13.51 2.26 6.18
C ILE A 10 13.28 0.75 6.06
N PRO A 11 12.40 0.28 5.15
CA PRO A 11 12.15 -1.14 4.98
C PRO A 11 13.39 -1.84 4.40
N VAL A 12 13.60 -3.11 4.77
CA VAL A 12 14.68 -3.93 4.17
C VAL A 12 14.39 -4.24 2.69
N GLY A 13 13.12 -4.34 2.32
CA GLY A 13 12.71 -4.57 0.94
C GLY A 13 11.30 -4.09 0.63
N VAL A 14 11.06 -3.85 -0.66
CA VAL A 14 9.74 -3.52 -1.21
C VAL A 14 9.37 -4.60 -2.21
N TYR A 15 8.19 -5.17 -2.02
CA TYR A 15 7.57 -6.12 -2.93
C TYR A 15 6.33 -5.48 -3.56
N SER A 16 6.31 -5.31 -4.88
CA SER A 16 5.22 -4.62 -5.59
C SER A 16 4.82 -5.34 -6.88
N ASP A 17 3.63 -5.05 -7.37
CA ASP A 17 3.26 -5.42 -8.74
C ASP A 17 4.09 -4.61 -9.77
N PRO A 18 4.13 -5.04 -11.04
CA PRO A 18 4.77 -4.28 -12.12
C PRO A 18 3.89 -3.12 -12.60
N GLY A 19 3.15 -2.45 -11.71
CA GLY A 19 2.28 -1.33 -12.04
C GLY A 19 3.06 -0.12 -12.57
N PRO A 20 2.47 0.71 -13.44
CA PRO A 20 3.17 1.83 -14.10
C PRO A 20 3.63 2.92 -13.14
N HIS A 21 3.01 3.02 -11.95
CA HIS A 21 3.41 3.95 -10.89
C HIS A 21 4.72 3.50 -10.18
N PHE A 22 5.09 2.23 -10.30
CA PHE A 22 6.29 1.64 -9.72
C PHE A 22 7.42 1.53 -10.75
N GLY A 23 7.68 2.65 -11.43
CA GLY A 23 8.69 2.76 -12.48
C GLY A 23 10.13 2.89 -11.99
N GLU A 24 11.04 3.11 -12.93
CA GLU A 24 12.49 3.13 -12.70
C GLU A 24 12.92 4.16 -11.65
N HIS A 25 12.31 5.34 -11.62
CA HIS A 25 12.64 6.39 -10.64
C HIS A 25 12.32 5.95 -9.21
N THR A 26 11.17 5.34 -8.98
CA THR A 26 10.75 4.83 -7.67
C THR A 26 11.67 3.72 -7.19
N ARG A 27 12.04 2.79 -8.10
CA ARG A 27 13.02 1.74 -7.81
C ARG A 27 14.38 2.31 -7.42
N LYS A 28 14.95 3.19 -8.25
CA LYS A 28 16.26 3.81 -8.00
C LYS A 28 16.29 4.55 -6.68
N TYR A 29 15.21 5.25 -6.34
CA TYR A 29 15.08 5.91 -5.05
C TYR A 29 15.12 4.90 -3.90
N ALA A 30 14.35 3.82 -3.96
CA ALA A 30 14.34 2.79 -2.91
C ALA A 30 15.73 2.12 -2.76
N GLU A 31 16.34 1.72 -3.87
CA GLU A 31 17.68 1.11 -3.89
C GLU A 31 18.74 2.07 -3.32
N SER A 32 18.65 3.38 -3.60
CA SER A 32 19.54 4.40 -3.01
C SER A 32 19.44 4.52 -1.49
N LYS A 33 18.35 4.03 -0.90
CA LYS A 33 18.14 3.96 0.56
C LYS A 33 18.51 2.59 1.14
N GLY A 34 19.12 1.71 0.36
CA GLY A 34 19.49 0.35 0.76
C GLY A 34 18.32 -0.64 0.76
N VAL A 35 17.18 -0.28 0.15
CA VAL A 35 16.00 -1.14 0.07
C VAL A 35 16.14 -2.11 -1.09
N THR A 36 15.92 -3.40 -0.84
CA THR A 36 15.87 -4.40 -1.91
C THR A 36 14.55 -4.29 -2.68
N TRP A 37 14.62 -4.13 -4.00
CA TRP A 37 13.43 -4.01 -4.85
C TRP A 37 13.07 -5.35 -5.51
N CYS A 38 11.86 -5.85 -5.26
CA CYS A 38 11.36 -7.08 -5.85
C CYS A 38 9.99 -6.86 -6.49
N ASN A 39 9.88 -7.17 -7.78
CA ASN A 39 8.57 -7.19 -8.44
C ASN A 39 7.94 -8.56 -8.32
N SER A 40 6.62 -8.60 -8.17
CA SER A 40 5.87 -9.83 -8.33
C SER A 40 5.93 -10.32 -9.76
N PRO A 41 5.84 -11.65 -10.00
CA PRO A 41 5.63 -12.17 -11.34
C PRO A 41 4.40 -11.51 -11.99
N VAL A 42 4.49 -11.22 -13.28
CA VAL A 42 3.38 -10.68 -14.05
C VAL A 42 2.20 -11.66 -13.98
N ALA A 43 1.00 -11.15 -13.78
CA ALA A 43 -0.25 -11.91 -13.62
C ALA A 43 -0.37 -12.80 -12.36
N ALA A 44 0.58 -12.77 -11.43
CA ALA A 44 0.48 -13.47 -10.15
C ALA A 44 -0.21 -12.61 -9.07
N LYS A 45 -1.52 -12.35 -9.20
CA LYS A 45 -2.30 -11.54 -8.23
C LYS A 45 -2.14 -12.00 -6.77
N ALA A 46 -2.02 -13.31 -6.55
CA ALA A 46 -1.81 -13.87 -5.22
C ALA A 46 -0.52 -13.37 -4.54
N ALA A 47 0.48 -12.95 -5.31
CA ALA A 47 1.74 -12.46 -4.80
C ALA A 47 1.60 -11.14 -4.02
N THR A 48 0.62 -10.31 -4.37
CA THR A 48 0.25 -9.08 -3.65
C THR A 48 -0.93 -9.29 -2.69
N GLY A 49 -1.33 -10.55 -2.46
CA GLY A 49 -2.57 -10.90 -1.76
C GLY A 49 -2.70 -10.36 -0.34
N MET A 50 -1.57 -10.20 0.39
CA MET A 50 -1.62 -9.57 1.72
C MET A 50 -2.04 -8.10 1.64
N ALA A 51 -1.50 -7.35 0.66
CA ALA A 51 -1.87 -5.96 0.45
C ALA A 51 -3.31 -5.84 -0.06
N GLU A 52 -3.73 -6.72 -0.98
CA GLU A 52 -5.12 -6.78 -1.47
C GLU A 52 -6.10 -7.08 -0.34
N LYS A 53 -5.77 -8.01 0.55
CA LYS A 53 -6.61 -8.34 1.69
C LYS A 53 -6.70 -7.20 2.70
N ALA A 54 -5.59 -6.50 2.96
CA ALA A 54 -5.59 -5.32 3.80
C ALA A 54 -6.49 -4.22 3.21
N VAL A 55 -6.45 -4.00 1.90
CA VAL A 55 -7.35 -3.05 1.20
C VAL A 55 -8.81 -3.47 1.35
N ASP A 56 -9.15 -4.75 1.15
CA ASP A 56 -10.52 -5.26 1.34
C ASP A 56 -11.03 -5.00 2.76
N VAL A 57 -10.24 -5.32 3.80
CA VAL A 57 -10.60 -5.05 5.20
C VAL A 57 -10.79 -3.54 5.43
N PHE A 58 -9.83 -2.73 4.98
CA PHE A 58 -9.87 -1.28 5.13
C PHE A 58 -11.10 -0.65 4.45
N GLN A 59 -11.44 -1.09 3.24
CA GLN A 59 -12.64 -0.62 2.54
C GLN A 59 -13.94 -1.01 3.25
N ARG A 60 -13.99 -2.18 3.92
CA ARG A 60 -15.17 -2.58 4.72
C ARG A 60 -15.36 -1.66 5.91
N VAL A 61 -14.28 -1.31 6.60
CA VAL A 61 -14.31 -0.34 7.72
C VAL A 61 -14.77 1.02 7.20
N LEU A 62 -14.15 1.54 6.13
CA LEU A 62 -14.54 2.83 5.52
C LEU A 62 -16.01 2.88 5.12
N LYS A 63 -16.52 1.84 4.45
CA LYS A 63 -17.94 1.76 4.07
C LYS A 63 -18.87 1.76 5.28
N LYS A 64 -18.44 1.16 6.40
CA LYS A 64 -19.22 1.12 7.65
C LYS A 64 -19.28 2.49 8.33
N ILE A 65 -18.16 3.21 8.40
CA ILE A 65 -18.10 4.51 9.09
C ILE A 65 -18.47 5.71 8.21
N THR A 66 -18.37 5.56 6.89
CA THR A 66 -18.61 6.61 5.90
C THR A 66 -19.30 6.02 4.66
N PRO A 67 -20.63 5.94 4.67
CA PRO A 67 -21.40 5.38 3.55
C PRO A 67 -21.22 6.17 2.24
N ASP A 68 -20.96 7.47 2.32
CA ASP A 68 -20.73 8.38 1.18
C ASP A 68 -19.25 8.34 0.75
N PRO A 69 -18.92 7.77 -0.43
CA PRO A 69 -17.54 7.67 -0.92
C PRO A 69 -16.84 9.02 -1.09
N SER A 70 -17.58 10.11 -1.32
CA SER A 70 -16.98 11.43 -1.51
C SER A 70 -16.29 11.95 -0.24
N LYS A 71 -16.71 11.45 0.94
CA LYS A 71 -16.16 11.81 2.26
C LYS A 71 -15.11 10.84 2.76
N TRP A 72 -14.73 9.84 1.97
CA TRP A 72 -13.71 8.87 2.36
C TRP A 72 -12.35 9.51 2.67
N PRO A 73 -11.84 10.49 1.89
CA PRO A 73 -10.54 11.11 2.18
C PRO A 73 -10.44 11.67 3.61
N ASP A 74 -11.53 12.25 4.12
CA ASP A 74 -11.60 12.82 5.47
C ASP A 74 -11.62 11.75 6.57
N ASN A 75 -12.04 10.52 6.23
CA ASN A 75 -12.24 9.43 7.19
C ASN A 75 -11.18 8.32 7.11
N VAL A 76 -10.24 8.41 6.16
CA VAL A 76 -9.09 7.49 6.04
C VAL A 76 -8.27 7.39 7.33
N PRO A 77 -7.88 8.49 8.01
CA PRO A 77 -7.11 8.40 9.25
C PRO A 77 -7.86 7.63 10.33
N ARG A 78 -9.17 7.88 10.47
CA ARG A 78 -10.02 7.19 11.46
C ARG A 78 -10.16 5.70 11.15
N ALA A 79 -10.44 5.35 9.89
CA ALA A 79 -10.54 3.94 9.46
C ALA A 79 -9.24 3.14 9.60
N THR A 80 -8.09 3.81 9.74
CA THR A 80 -6.79 3.14 9.88
C THR A 80 -6.60 2.56 11.29
N PHE A 81 -7.31 3.08 12.29
CA PHE A 81 -7.18 2.69 13.70
C PHE A 81 -8.42 1.96 14.27
N GLU A 82 -9.43 1.69 13.44
CA GLU A 82 -10.63 0.90 13.77
C GLU A 82 -10.53 -0.54 13.25
#